data_AF-A0A2D7Y2A1-F1
#
_entry.id   AF-A0A2D7Y2A1-F1
#
_cell.length_a   1.000
_cell.length_b   1.000
_cell.length_c   1.000
_cell.angle_alpha   90.00
_cell.angle_beta   90.00
_cell.angle_gamma   90.00
#
_symmetry.space_group_name_H-M   'P 1'
#
loop_
_entity.id
_entity.type
_entity.pdbx_description
1 polymer ?
#
loop_
_entity_poly.entity_id
_entity_poly.type
_entity_poly.pdbx_seq_one_letter_code
_entity_poly.pdbx_strand_id
1 'polypeptide(L)'
;MSDLSIGRLSALSGVKVPTIRYYESIGMLDAPPRSPGGQRRYGPDHLERLRFIRHGRDLGFGLDDLRALQDLSARPDQSCDEADRIARRQLLDVERRIAGLEAVRAELLRMVERCSHGVVDECRVIQTLSDHALCAHDHAGGHTASKAG
;
A
#
# COMPACT_ATOMS: atom_id res chain seq x y z
N MET A 1 -7.23 32.41 -4.58
CA MET A 1 -5.84 32.24 -4.12
C MET A 1 -5.84 31.73 -2.69
N SER A 2 -5.72 30.43 -2.49
CA SER A 2 -5.44 29.89 -1.15
C SER A 2 -3.95 29.63 -1.08
N ASP A 3 -3.24 30.37 -0.22
CA ASP A 3 -1.79 30.35 -0.12
C ASP A 3 -1.33 29.60 1.14
N LEU A 4 -1.41 28.27 1.09
CA LEU A 4 -1.20 27.41 2.25
C LEU A 4 0.28 27.26 2.58
N SER A 5 0.63 27.23 3.86
CA SER A 5 1.93 26.74 4.30
C SER A 5 1.99 25.22 4.18
N ILE A 6 3.20 24.63 4.11
CA ILE A 6 3.35 23.16 4.05
C ILE A 6 2.71 22.45 5.27
N GLY A 7 2.74 23.08 6.44
CA GLY A 7 2.10 22.56 7.64
C GLY A 7 0.58 22.55 7.53
N ARG A 8 -0.01 23.61 6.97
CA ARG A 8 -1.46 23.67 6.74
C ARG A 8 -1.89 22.70 5.64
N LEU A 9 -1.11 22.58 4.58
CA LEU A 9 -1.33 21.60 3.51
C LEU A 9 -1.30 20.17 4.06
N SER A 10 -0.32 19.87 4.92
CA SER A 10 -0.21 18.58 5.60
C SER A 10 -1.44 18.25 6.43
N ALA A 11 -1.93 19.21 7.23
CA ALA A 11 -3.13 19.02 8.03
C ALA A 11 -4.39 18.77 7.17
N LEU A 12 -4.55 19.49 6.06
CA LEU A 12 -5.74 19.40 5.19
C LEU A 12 -5.74 18.17 4.26
N SER A 13 -4.57 17.73 3.82
CA SER A 13 -4.40 16.53 2.98
C SER A 13 -4.29 15.25 3.82
N GLY A 14 -3.87 15.38 5.08
CA GLY A 14 -3.46 14.28 5.93
C GLY A 14 -2.18 13.56 5.46
N VAL A 15 -1.40 14.20 4.58
CA VAL A 15 -0.09 13.72 4.14
C VAL A 15 0.99 14.39 4.97
N LYS A 16 1.92 13.62 5.54
CA LYS A 16 2.98 14.16 6.41
C LYS A 16 3.92 15.08 5.63
N VAL A 17 4.43 16.14 6.27
CA VAL A 17 5.36 17.11 5.67
C VAL A 17 6.56 16.46 4.95
N PRO A 18 7.27 15.45 5.52
CA PRO A 18 8.36 14.78 4.80
C PRO A 18 7.87 14.09 3.51
N THR A 19 6.67 13.53 3.51
CA THR A 19 6.08 12.87 2.35
C THR A 19 5.67 13.88 1.27
N ILE A 20 5.17 15.05 1.66
CA ILE A 20 4.89 16.15 0.71
C ILE A 20 6.19 16.56 -0.01
N ARG A 21 7.27 16.77 0.76
CA ARG A 21 8.59 17.10 0.18
C ARG A 21 9.14 15.98 -0.71
N TYR A 22 8.89 14.73 -0.33
CA TYR A 22 9.26 13.59 -1.15
C TYR A 22 8.51 13.61 -2.48
N TYR A 23 7.19 13.82 -2.46
CA TYR A 23 6.38 13.94 -3.69
C TYR A 23 6.83 15.11 -4.57
N GLU A 24 7.19 16.26 -4.00
CA GLU A 24 7.84 17.34 -4.76
C GLU A 24 9.15 16.88 -5.42
N SER A 25 10.03 16.19 -4.66
CA SER A 25 11.34 15.78 -5.18
C SER A 25 11.28 14.77 -6.32
N ILE A 26 10.21 13.99 -6.41
CA ILE A 26 10.01 12.99 -7.46
C ILE A 26 9.02 13.45 -8.55
N GLY A 27 8.67 14.73 -8.57
CA GLY A 27 7.79 15.35 -9.58
C GLY A 27 6.32 14.93 -9.50
N MET A 28 5.87 14.35 -8.39
CA MET A 28 4.47 13.98 -8.16
C MET A 28 3.61 15.16 -7.70
N LEU A 29 4.24 16.17 -7.16
CA LEU A 29 3.62 17.43 -6.76
C LEU A 29 4.43 18.55 -7.38
N ASP A 30 3.77 19.45 -8.09
CA ASP A 30 4.43 20.58 -8.73
C ASP A 30 5.13 21.47 -7.70
N ALA A 31 6.27 22.06 -8.07
CA ALA A 31 7.00 22.94 -7.19
C ALA A 31 6.19 24.21 -6.94
N PRO A 32 5.80 24.51 -5.68
CA PRO A 32 4.99 25.67 -5.38
C PRO A 32 5.77 26.98 -5.58
N PRO A 33 5.08 28.09 -5.85
CA PRO A 33 5.69 29.41 -5.77
C PRO A 33 6.26 29.69 -4.38
N ARG A 34 7.09 30.72 -4.30
CA ARG A 34 7.61 31.24 -3.03
C ARG A 34 7.01 32.61 -2.72
N SER A 35 6.70 32.85 -1.45
CA SER A 35 6.33 34.17 -0.96
C SER A 35 7.51 35.15 -1.03
N PRO A 36 7.28 36.47 -0.89
CA PRO A 36 8.37 37.44 -0.79
C PRO A 36 9.37 37.14 0.34
N GLY A 37 8.93 36.49 1.42
CA GLY A 37 9.78 36.00 2.51
C GLY A 37 10.46 34.65 2.24
N GLY A 38 10.45 34.14 0.99
CA GLY A 38 11.12 32.92 0.58
C GLY A 38 10.43 31.60 0.95
N GLN A 39 9.23 31.66 1.54
CA GLN A 39 8.51 30.45 1.99
C GLN A 39 7.72 29.81 0.84
N ARG A 40 7.73 28.48 0.73
CA ARG A 40 6.88 27.73 -0.21
C ARG A 40 5.39 27.90 0.10
N ARG A 41 4.59 28.00 -0.95
CA ARG A 41 3.22 28.50 -0.92
C ARG A 41 2.29 27.69 -1.82
N TYR A 42 1.41 26.89 -1.22
CA TYR A 42 0.66 25.85 -1.93
C TYR A 42 -0.79 26.23 -2.18
N GLY A 43 -1.28 25.92 -3.38
CA GLY A 43 -2.64 26.19 -3.84
C GLY A 43 -3.64 25.04 -3.62
N PRO A 44 -4.91 25.27 -3.95
CA PRO A 44 -5.96 24.23 -3.97
C PRO A 44 -5.58 23.00 -4.80
N ASP A 45 -4.97 23.20 -5.98
CA ASP A 45 -4.57 22.11 -6.87
C ASP A 45 -3.55 21.16 -6.22
N HIS A 46 -2.66 21.70 -5.37
CA HIS A 46 -1.72 20.89 -4.61
C HIS A 46 -2.43 20.02 -3.57
N LEU A 47 -3.50 20.56 -2.95
CA LEU A 47 -4.29 19.82 -1.98
C LEU A 47 -5.08 18.69 -2.66
N GLU A 48 -5.68 18.95 -3.81
CA GLU A 48 -6.40 17.95 -4.61
C GLU A 48 -5.45 16.85 -5.09
N ARG A 49 -4.27 17.24 -5.59
CA ARG A 49 -3.20 16.32 -6.00
C ARG A 49 -2.74 15.42 -4.86
N LEU A 50 -2.54 15.97 -3.66
CA LEU A 50 -2.17 15.16 -2.48
C LEU A 50 -3.29 14.21 -2.04
N ARG A 51 -4.56 14.64 -2.13
CA ARG A 51 -5.72 13.77 -1.83
C ARG A 51 -5.82 12.62 -2.83
N PHE A 52 -5.62 12.90 -4.11
CA PHE A 52 -5.58 11.88 -5.16
C PHE A 52 -4.49 10.84 -4.89
N ILE A 53 -3.25 11.30 -4.65
CA ILE A 53 -2.12 10.40 -4.37
C ILE A 53 -2.41 9.57 -3.11
N ARG A 54 -2.87 10.20 -2.03
CA ARG A 54 -3.19 9.50 -0.78
C ARG A 54 -4.25 8.41 -1.00
N HIS A 55 -5.35 8.75 -1.65
CA HIS A 55 -6.42 7.80 -1.93
C HIS A 55 -5.94 6.60 -2.75
N GLY A 56 -5.16 6.86 -3.79
CA GLY A 56 -4.56 5.79 -4.60
C GLY A 56 -3.59 4.91 -3.81
N ARG A 57 -2.78 5.50 -2.91
CA ARG A 57 -1.90 4.74 -2.01
C ARG A 57 -2.69 3.88 -1.02
N ASP A 58 -3.82 4.37 -0.51
CA ASP A 58 -4.71 3.61 0.38
C ASP A 58 -5.34 2.40 -0.34
N LEU A 59 -5.58 2.50 -1.66
CA LEU A 59 -6.02 1.39 -2.51
C LEU A 59 -4.86 0.47 -2.95
N GLY A 60 -3.64 0.79 -2.57
CA GLY A 60 -2.44 0.00 -2.83
C GLY A 60 -1.80 0.23 -4.19
N PHE A 61 -2.17 1.28 -4.93
CA PHE A 61 -1.52 1.62 -6.19
C PHE A 61 -0.07 2.05 -5.97
N GLY A 62 0.78 1.66 -6.93
CA GLY A 62 2.17 2.13 -7.02
C GLY A 62 2.26 3.61 -7.38
N LEU A 63 3.42 4.21 -7.15
CA LEU A 63 3.65 5.61 -7.54
C LEU A 63 3.59 5.78 -9.07
N ASP A 64 4.15 4.85 -9.84
CA ASP A 64 4.12 4.94 -11.30
C ASP A 64 2.71 4.85 -11.88
N ASP A 65 1.85 4.04 -11.26
CA ASP A 65 0.42 3.96 -11.61
C ASP A 65 -0.29 5.29 -11.34
N LEU A 66 0.03 5.92 -10.21
CA LEU A 66 -0.56 7.21 -9.85
C LEU A 66 -0.09 8.32 -10.78
N ARG A 67 1.14 8.28 -11.31
CA ARG A 67 1.58 9.19 -12.40
C ARG A 67 0.73 8.99 -13.65
N ALA A 68 0.61 7.74 -14.11
CA ALA A 68 -0.15 7.45 -15.32
C ALA A 68 -1.61 7.89 -15.19
N LEU A 69 -2.26 7.58 -14.07
CA LEU A 69 -3.64 8.00 -13.81
C LEU A 69 -3.79 9.52 -13.70
N GLN A 70 -2.79 10.20 -13.14
CA GLN A 70 -2.77 11.65 -13.07
C GLN A 70 -2.61 12.30 -14.45
N ASP A 71 -1.71 11.80 -15.28
CA ASP A 71 -1.53 12.29 -16.66
C ASP A 71 -2.77 12.06 -17.52
N LEU A 72 -3.52 10.99 -17.26
CA LEU A 72 -4.83 10.74 -17.89
C LEU A 72 -5.89 11.72 -17.40
N SER A 73 -5.95 11.99 -16.09
CA SER A 73 -6.93 12.94 -15.53
C SER A 73 -6.80 14.37 -16.07
N ALA A 74 -5.59 14.76 -16.48
CA ALA A 74 -5.34 16.05 -17.12
C ALA A 74 -5.80 16.14 -18.59
N ARG A 75 -6.25 15.04 -19.19
CA ARG A 75 -6.58 14.91 -20.62
C ARG A 75 -7.96 14.24 -20.77
N PRO A 76 -9.06 14.94 -20.44
CA PRO A 76 -10.41 14.35 -20.30
C PRO A 76 -10.98 13.78 -21.59
N ASP A 77 -10.50 14.24 -22.75
CA ASP A 77 -10.95 13.77 -24.06
C ASP A 77 -10.24 12.48 -24.54
N GLN A 78 -9.32 11.93 -23.74
CA GLN A 78 -8.60 10.70 -24.08
C GLN A 78 -9.35 9.44 -23.60
N SER A 79 -9.05 8.31 -24.24
CA SER A 79 -9.56 7.01 -23.82
C SER A 79 -9.11 6.69 -22.38
N CYS A 80 -10.02 6.09 -21.60
CA CYS A 80 -9.75 5.62 -20.26
C CYS A 80 -9.21 4.17 -20.21
N ASP A 81 -8.90 3.54 -21.35
CA ASP A 81 -8.43 2.14 -21.43
C ASP A 81 -7.21 1.87 -20.54
N GLU A 82 -6.26 2.80 -20.49
CA GLU A 82 -5.08 2.66 -19.62
C GLU A 82 -5.44 2.72 -18.14
N ALA A 83 -6.42 3.55 -17.75
CA ALA A 83 -6.89 3.62 -16.38
C ALA A 83 -7.60 2.31 -15.97
N ASP A 84 -8.43 1.75 -16.85
CA ASP A 84 -9.08 0.44 -16.64
C ASP A 84 -8.03 -0.67 -16.49
N ARG A 85 -6.99 -0.69 -17.35
CA ARG A 85 -5.90 -1.66 -17.27
C ARG A 85 -5.14 -1.58 -15.93
N ILE A 86 -4.81 -0.38 -15.48
CA ILE A 86 -4.14 -0.15 -14.18
C ILE A 86 -5.02 -0.66 -13.03
N ALA A 87 -6.31 -0.32 -13.04
CA ALA A 87 -7.25 -0.75 -12.02
C ALA A 87 -7.42 -2.28 -11.98
N ARG A 88 -7.53 -2.94 -13.14
CA ARG A 88 -7.63 -4.40 -13.23
C ARG A 88 -6.39 -5.11 -12.70
N ARG A 89 -5.19 -4.60 -13.00
CA ARG A 89 -3.96 -5.16 -12.45
C ARG A 89 -3.95 -5.07 -10.93
N GLN A 90 -4.30 -3.91 -10.37
CA GLN A 90 -4.37 -3.75 -8.92
C GLN A 90 -5.42 -4.66 -8.28
N LEU A 91 -6.58 -4.84 -8.94
CA LEU A 91 -7.61 -5.78 -8.48
C LEU A 91 -7.06 -7.21 -8.41
N LEU A 92 -6.41 -7.69 -9.47
CA LEU A 92 -5.79 -9.01 -9.49
C LEU A 92 -4.73 -9.15 -8.39
N ASP A 93 -3.96 -8.11 -8.10
CA ASP A 93 -2.96 -8.12 -7.03
C ASP A 93 -3.60 -8.23 -5.64
N VAL A 94 -4.72 -7.53 -5.43
CA VAL A 94 -5.52 -7.61 -4.20
C VAL A 94 -6.13 -9.00 -4.04
N GLU A 95 -6.75 -9.55 -5.09
CA GLU A 95 -7.34 -10.89 -5.07
C GLU A 95 -6.31 -11.97 -4.74
N ARG A 96 -5.08 -11.89 -5.30
CA ARG A 96 -4.00 -12.81 -4.94
C ARG A 96 -3.59 -12.71 -3.48
N ARG A 97 -3.55 -11.49 -2.91
CA ARG A 97 -3.24 -11.29 -1.49
C ARG A 97 -4.35 -11.84 -0.59
N ILE A 98 -5.61 -11.65 -0.98
CA ILE A 98 -6.77 -12.21 -0.26
C ILE A 98 -6.66 -13.74 -0.21
N ALA A 99 -6.47 -14.39 -1.37
CA ALA A 99 -6.33 -15.85 -1.42
C ALA A 99 -5.16 -16.36 -0.54
N GLY A 100 -4.03 -15.66 -0.54
CA GLY A 100 -2.90 -15.98 0.35
C GLY A 100 -3.23 -15.81 1.84
N LEU A 101 -3.90 -14.72 2.21
CA LEU A 101 -4.32 -14.47 3.59
C LEU A 101 -5.40 -15.44 4.06
N GLU A 102 -6.31 -15.87 3.19
CA GLU A 102 -7.31 -16.90 3.49
C GLU A 102 -6.65 -18.25 3.78
N ALA A 103 -5.62 -18.62 3.01
CA ALA A 103 -4.83 -19.81 3.29
C ALA A 103 -4.17 -19.71 4.67
N VAL A 104 -3.46 -18.61 4.96
CA VAL A 104 -2.80 -18.39 6.26
C VAL A 104 -3.82 -18.44 7.40
N ARG A 105 -4.99 -17.80 7.22
CA ARG A 105 -6.09 -17.85 8.19
C ARG A 105 -6.55 -19.28 8.46
N ALA A 106 -6.72 -20.09 7.41
CA ALA A 106 -7.15 -21.48 7.55
C ALA A 106 -6.13 -22.31 8.34
N GLU A 107 -4.83 -22.11 8.14
CA GLU A 107 -3.79 -22.80 8.92
C GLU A 107 -3.77 -22.33 10.37
N LEU A 108 -3.83 -21.02 10.62
CA LEU A 108 -3.90 -20.50 11.98
C LEU A 108 -5.13 -21.04 12.74
N LEU A 109 -6.29 -21.12 12.08
CA LEU A 109 -7.48 -21.74 12.66
C LEU A 109 -7.25 -23.21 13.02
N ARG A 110 -6.64 -24.01 12.14
CA ARG A 110 -6.29 -25.40 12.45
C ARG A 110 -5.38 -25.52 13.67
N MET A 111 -4.36 -24.67 13.75
CA MET A 111 -3.40 -24.68 14.85
C MET A 111 -4.08 -24.38 16.19
N VAL A 112 -4.97 -23.39 16.25
CA VAL A 112 -5.63 -22.98 17.50
C VAL A 112 -6.78 -23.92 17.90
N GLU A 113 -7.54 -24.46 16.93
CA GLU A 113 -8.66 -25.37 17.21
C GLU A 113 -8.19 -26.76 17.67
N ARG A 114 -7.00 -27.19 17.21
CA ARG A 114 -6.40 -28.48 17.61
C ARG A 114 -5.50 -28.37 18.85
N CYS A 115 -5.43 -27.19 19.48
CA CYS A 115 -4.71 -27.01 20.72
C CYS A 115 -5.57 -27.54 21.90
N SER A 116 -5.14 -28.64 22.50
CA SER A 116 -5.81 -29.25 23.66
C SER A 116 -5.62 -28.49 24.97
N HIS A 117 -4.74 -27.47 25.01
CA HIS A 117 -4.33 -26.73 26.20
C HIS A 117 -3.86 -27.66 27.34
N GLY A 118 -2.57 -27.98 27.33
CA GLY A 118 -1.94 -28.89 28.29
C GLY A 118 -0.43 -28.66 28.37
N VAL A 119 0.36 -29.70 28.16
CA VAL A 119 1.83 -29.59 28.14
C VAL A 119 2.34 -29.15 26.77
N VAL A 120 3.46 -28.43 26.76
CA VAL A 120 4.10 -27.87 25.56
C VAL A 120 4.48 -28.94 24.54
N ASP A 121 4.86 -30.13 25.00
CA ASP A 121 5.25 -31.27 24.15
C ASP A 121 4.11 -31.75 23.22
N GLU A 122 2.86 -31.56 23.65
CA GLU A 122 1.64 -31.90 22.89
C GLU A 122 1.04 -30.69 22.16
N CYS A 123 1.70 -29.53 22.23
CA CYS A 123 1.17 -28.30 21.66
C CYS A 123 1.24 -28.34 20.13
N ARG A 124 0.08 -28.53 19.50
CA ARG A 124 -0.04 -28.61 18.04
C ARG A 124 0.48 -27.36 17.33
N VAL A 125 0.39 -26.20 17.95
CA VAL A 125 0.95 -24.94 17.43
C VAL A 125 2.47 -25.05 17.28
N ILE A 126 3.17 -25.47 18.36
CA ILE A 126 4.64 -25.58 18.37
C ILE A 126 5.11 -26.69 17.44
N GLN A 127 4.41 -27.83 17.43
CA GLN A 127 4.70 -28.93 16.51
C GLN A 127 4.61 -28.49 15.04
N THR A 128 3.53 -27.80 14.66
CA THR A 128 3.31 -27.35 13.26
C THR A 128 4.29 -26.25 12.84
N LEU A 129 4.71 -25.37 13.76
CA LEU A 129 5.77 -24.38 13.48
C LEU A 129 7.17 -25.00 13.40
N SER A 130 7.41 -26.10 14.12
CA SER A 130 8.70 -26.81 14.13
C SER A 130 8.87 -27.73 12.92
N ASP A 131 7.75 -28.20 12.33
CA ASP A 131 7.74 -29.01 11.12
C ASP A 131 6.72 -28.48 10.10
N HIS A 132 7.22 -27.74 9.11
CA HIS A 132 6.41 -27.14 8.04
C HIS A 132 5.70 -28.19 7.17
N ALA A 133 6.10 -29.47 7.19
CA ALA A 133 5.38 -30.53 6.50
C ALA A 133 4.00 -30.82 7.12
N LEU A 134 3.75 -30.35 8.34
CA LEU A 134 2.46 -30.45 9.02
C LEU A 134 1.47 -29.36 8.59
N CYS A 135 1.91 -28.37 7.79
CA CYS A 135 1.03 -27.39 7.17
C CYS A 135 0.21 -28.06 6.05
N ALA A 136 -1.10 -27.85 6.04
CA ALA A 136 -1.98 -28.44 5.01
C ALA A 136 -2.26 -27.49 3.83
N HIS A 137 -1.70 -26.28 3.84
CA HIS A 137 -1.76 -25.33 2.74
C HIS A 137 -0.38 -24.73 2.48
N ASP A 138 -0.02 -24.61 1.20
CA ASP A 138 1.14 -23.82 0.80
C ASP A 138 0.83 -22.34 1.02
N HIS A 139 1.61 -21.71 1.90
CA HIS A 139 1.56 -20.28 2.11
C HIS A 139 2.74 -19.65 1.36
N ALA A 140 2.43 -18.94 0.27
CA ALA A 140 3.43 -18.23 -0.54
C ALA A 140 4.10 -17.12 0.29
N GLY A 141 5.12 -17.49 1.07
CA GLY A 141 5.83 -16.60 2.00
C GLY A 141 6.82 -17.31 2.94
N GLY A 142 6.78 -18.63 3.08
CA GLY A 142 7.72 -19.40 3.90
C GLY A 142 9.02 -19.75 3.15
N HIS A 143 10.15 -19.44 3.78
CA HIS A 143 11.51 -19.64 3.29
C HIS A 143 11.78 -21.05 2.75
N THR A 144 12.57 -21.12 1.68
CA THR A 144 13.10 -22.34 1.07
C THR A 144 13.67 -23.31 2.11
N ALA A 145 13.26 -24.58 2.01
CA ALA A 145 13.81 -25.71 2.75
C ALA A 145 15.34 -25.62 2.86
N SER A 146 15.84 -25.47 4.09
CA SER A 146 17.26 -25.66 4.41
C SER A 146 17.59 -27.14 4.26
N LYS A 147 18.40 -27.47 3.26
CA LYS A 147 19.01 -28.78 3.08
C LYS A 147 20.12 -28.99 4.12
N ALA A 148 20.06 -30.17 4.74
CA ALA A 148 21.17 -31.02 5.18
C ALA A 148 22.03 -30.59 6.38
N GLY A 149 22.12 -31.53 7.32
CA GLY A 149 23.10 -31.66 8.39
C GLY A 149 22.87 -33.00 9.09
#